data_AF-A0A3S4ISW5-F1
#
_entry.id   AF-A0A3S4ISW5-F1
#
_cell.length_a   1.000
_cell.length_b   1.000
_cell.length_c   1.000
_cell.angle_alpha   90.00
_cell.angle_beta   90.00
_cell.angle_gamma   90.00
#
_symmetry.space_group_name_H-M   'P 1'
#
loop_
_entity.id
_entity.type
_entity.pdbx_description
1 polymer ?
#
loop_
_entity_poly.entity_id
_entity_poly.type
_entity_poly.pdbx_seq_one_letter_code
_entity_poly.pdbx_strand_id
1 'polypeptide(L)'
;MTVKRPVSASLAKAFFYIVLLSILSTGSALLTLTSSLRDAEAINIAGSLRMQSYRLGYDLQSRSPQINAHRQLFQHALNSSVLQNLNAWYVPQAVKTRYARLHANWLEMNSRLQDGDIAWYQTNINNYVDQIDLFVLALQHLRRA
;
A
#
# COMPACT_ATOMS: atom_id res chain seq x y z
N MET A 1 -62.28 22.10 2.90
CA MET A 1 -61.39 21.41 3.84
C MET A 1 -60.08 21.07 3.12
N THR A 2 -58.95 21.65 3.52
CA THR A 2 -57.62 21.26 3.03
C THR A 2 -57.00 20.23 3.97
N VAL A 3 -56.61 19.07 3.44
CA VAL A 3 -55.98 18.00 4.23
C VAL A 3 -54.54 18.42 4.55
N LYS A 4 -54.25 18.66 5.84
CA LYS A 4 -52.95 19.19 6.30
C LYS A 4 -51.76 18.21 6.09
N ARG A 5 -52.02 16.90 5.99
CA ARG A 5 -51.02 15.85 5.74
C ARG A 5 -51.61 14.71 4.91
N PRO A 6 -51.58 14.77 3.58
CA PRO A 6 -52.06 13.69 2.74
C PRO A 6 -51.15 12.47 2.89
N VAL A 7 -51.76 11.27 2.96
CA VAL A 7 -51.05 9.99 3.13
C VAL A 7 -50.05 9.75 1.99
N SER A 8 -50.38 10.15 0.77
CA SER A 8 -49.49 10.05 -0.39
C SER A 8 -48.17 10.81 -0.21
N ALA A 9 -48.20 12.03 0.36
CA ALA A 9 -46.99 12.80 0.63
C ALA A 9 -46.13 12.16 1.73
N SER A 10 -46.76 11.60 2.77
CA SER A 10 -46.06 10.86 3.83
C SER A 10 -45.39 9.59 3.28
N LEU A 11 -46.09 8.82 2.45
CA LEU A 11 -45.55 7.62 1.81
C LEU A 11 -44.42 7.95 0.83
N ALA A 12 -44.59 8.97 -0.01
CA ALA A 12 -43.54 9.43 -0.93
C ALA A 12 -42.27 9.84 -0.19
N LYS A 13 -42.40 10.55 0.95
CA LYS A 13 -41.27 10.93 1.80
C LYS A 13 -40.60 9.71 2.43
N ALA A 14 -41.37 8.71 2.89
CA ALA A 14 -40.82 7.47 3.42
C ALA A 14 -40.05 6.68 2.35
N PHE A 15 -40.64 6.49 1.17
CA PHE A 15 -39.97 5.83 0.05
C PHE A 15 -38.71 6.57 -0.40
N PHE A 16 -38.76 7.90 -0.46
CA PHE A 16 -37.58 8.71 -0.76
C PHE A 16 -36.43 8.44 0.21
N TYR A 17 -36.68 8.43 1.53
CA TYR A 17 -35.62 8.13 2.49
C TYR A 17 -35.13 6.69 2.43
N ILE A 18 -36.00 5.71 2.16
CA ILE A 18 -35.60 4.32 1.96
C ILE A 18 -34.65 4.20 0.76
N VAL A 19 -35.04 4.79 -0.38
CA VAL A 19 -34.21 4.78 -1.60
C VAL A 19 -32.91 5.54 -1.38
N LEU A 20 -32.96 6.72 -0.75
CA LEU A 20 -31.77 7.50 -0.43
C LEU A 20 -30.80 6.73 0.45
N LEU A 21 -31.29 6.07 1.50
CA LEU A 21 -30.47 5.23 2.39
C LEU A 21 -29.85 4.05 1.62
N SER A 22 -30.62 3.42 0.73
CA SER A 22 -30.13 2.32 -0.12
C SER A 22 -29.03 2.76 -1.09
N ILE A 23 -29.14 3.95 -1.67
CA ILE A 23 -28.13 4.50 -2.57
C ILE A 23 -26.87 4.85 -1.78
N LEU A 24 -27.00 5.48 -0.62
CA LEU A 24 -25.87 5.84 0.22
C LEU A 24 -25.12 4.61 0.73
N SER A 25 -25.84 3.58 1.19
CA SER A 25 -25.23 2.33 1.65
C SER A 25 -24.51 1.60 0.52
N THR A 26 -25.17 1.43 -0.63
CA THR A 26 -24.58 0.75 -1.79
C THR A 26 -23.40 1.53 -2.36
N GLY A 27 -23.54 2.85 -2.47
CA GLY A 27 -22.47 3.75 -2.90
C GLY A 27 -21.24 3.66 -1.99
N SER A 28 -21.45 3.67 -0.67
CA SER A 28 -20.35 3.51 0.29
C SER A 28 -19.67 2.15 0.17
N ALA A 29 -20.43 1.06 0.00
CA ALA A 29 -19.88 -0.28 -0.17
C ALA A 29 -19.04 -0.40 -1.46
N LEU A 30 -19.49 0.19 -2.57
CA LEU A 30 -18.75 0.21 -3.84
C LEU A 30 -17.45 1.02 -3.75
N LEU A 31 -17.47 2.15 -3.04
CA LEU A 31 -16.27 2.95 -2.80
C LEU A 31 -15.24 2.16 -1.97
N THR A 32 -15.67 1.50 -0.90
CA THR A 32 -14.80 0.64 -0.06
C THR A 32 -14.25 -0.56 -0.84
N LEU A 33 -15.04 -1.14 -1.75
CA LEU A 33 -14.56 -2.24 -2.60
C LEU A 33 -13.48 -1.77 -3.57
N THR A 34 -13.66 -0.59 -4.17
CA THR A 34 -12.70 -0.02 -5.12
C THR A 34 -11.39 0.35 -4.44
N SER A 35 -11.43 0.89 -3.21
CA SER A 35 -10.21 1.14 -2.43
C SER A 35 -9.51 -0.18 -2.06
N SER A 36 -10.26 -1.22 -1.72
CA SER A 36 -9.71 -2.54 -1.36
C SER A 36 -8.88 -3.20 -2.48
N LEU A 37 -9.22 -2.95 -3.76
CA LEU A 37 -8.43 -3.43 -4.90
C LEU A 37 -7.05 -2.76 -4.96
N ARG A 38 -7.00 -1.45 -4.73
CA ARG A 38 -5.75 -0.67 -4.70
C ARG A 38 -4.89 -1.08 -3.49
N ASP A 39 -5.52 -1.40 -2.36
CA ASP A 39 -4.82 -1.92 -1.18
C ASP A 39 -4.20 -3.31 -1.45
N ALA A 40 -4.89 -4.18 -2.19
CA ALA A 40 -4.35 -5.48 -2.58
C ALA A 40 -3.11 -5.35 -3.48
N GLU A 41 -3.14 -4.41 -4.44
CA GLU A 41 -2.00 -4.08 -5.29
C GLU A 41 -0.83 -3.53 -4.45
N ALA A 42 -1.09 -2.60 -3.52
CA ALA A 42 -0.08 -2.05 -2.63
C ALA A 42 0.61 -3.15 -1.80
N ILE A 43 -0.16 -4.07 -1.22
CA ILE A 43 0.35 -5.21 -0.45
C ILE A 43 1.20 -6.13 -1.34
N ASN A 44 0.78 -6.40 -2.58
CA ASN A 44 1.52 -7.24 -3.51
C ASN A 44 2.87 -6.62 -3.88
N ILE A 45 2.88 -5.34 -4.29
CA ILE A 45 4.12 -4.65 -4.64
C ILE A 45 5.05 -4.56 -3.42
N ALA A 46 4.54 -4.13 -2.27
CA ALA A 46 5.31 -4.06 -1.03
C ALA A 46 5.87 -5.44 -0.64
N GLY A 47 5.07 -6.50 -0.77
CA GLY A 47 5.50 -7.87 -0.52
C GLY A 47 6.61 -8.33 -1.49
N SER A 48 6.56 -7.91 -2.75
CA SER A 48 7.60 -8.22 -3.74
C SER A 48 8.97 -7.65 -3.35
N LEU A 49 9.00 -6.52 -2.62
CA LEU A 49 10.26 -5.90 -2.18
C LEU A 49 11.09 -6.85 -1.29
N ARG A 50 10.46 -7.70 -0.48
CA ARG A 50 11.18 -8.70 0.34
C ARG A 50 11.97 -9.67 -0.55
N MET A 51 11.29 -10.24 -1.54
CA MET A 51 11.89 -11.18 -2.49
C MET A 51 12.99 -10.50 -3.30
N GLN A 52 12.76 -9.27 -3.76
CA GLN A 52 13.76 -8.51 -4.49
C GLN A 52 14.98 -8.16 -3.62
N SER A 53 14.80 -7.89 -2.33
CA SER A 53 15.90 -7.61 -1.39
C SER A 53 16.83 -8.82 -1.25
N TYR A 54 16.28 -10.04 -1.09
CA TYR A 54 17.10 -11.25 -1.05
C TYR A 54 17.73 -11.57 -2.41
N ARG A 55 17.01 -11.37 -3.52
CA ARG A 55 17.54 -11.53 -4.87
C ARG A 55 18.78 -10.67 -5.09
N LEU A 56 18.77 -9.42 -4.64
CA LEU A 56 19.92 -8.52 -4.73
C LEU A 56 21.14 -9.02 -3.94
N GLY A 57 20.91 -9.64 -2.78
CA GLY A 57 21.98 -10.30 -2.02
C GLY A 57 22.58 -11.49 -2.78
N TYR A 58 21.72 -12.29 -3.43
CA TYR A 58 22.15 -13.40 -4.28
C TYR A 58 22.92 -12.91 -5.53
N ASP A 59 22.42 -11.86 -6.18
CA ASP A 59 23.10 -11.24 -7.33
C ASP A 59 24.49 -10.73 -6.94
N LEU A 60 24.60 -10.09 -5.77
CA LEU A 60 25.86 -9.62 -5.23
C LEU A 60 26.83 -10.77 -4.96
N GLN A 61 26.35 -11.84 -4.32
CA GLN A 61 27.16 -13.02 -4.02
C GLN A 61 27.66 -13.76 -5.26
N SER A 62 26.79 -13.90 -6.25
CA SER A 62 27.09 -14.61 -7.50
C SER A 62 27.82 -13.75 -8.53
N ARG A 63 28.04 -12.45 -8.25
CA ARG A 63 28.54 -11.44 -9.21
C ARG A 63 27.70 -11.42 -10.49
N SER A 64 26.40 -11.53 -10.32
CA SER A 64 25.43 -11.57 -11.41
C SER A 64 25.52 -10.29 -12.26
N PRO A 65 25.58 -10.39 -13.60
CA PRO A 65 25.54 -9.22 -14.47
C PRO A 65 24.18 -8.49 -14.41
N GLN A 66 23.15 -9.12 -13.82
CA GLN A 66 21.81 -8.56 -13.69
C GLN A 66 21.64 -7.64 -12.47
N ILE A 67 22.64 -7.54 -11.58
CA ILE A 67 22.51 -6.79 -10.32
C ILE A 67 21.99 -5.36 -10.52
N ASN A 68 22.49 -4.65 -11.54
CA ASN A 68 22.06 -3.28 -11.81
C ASN A 68 20.61 -3.20 -12.34
N ALA A 69 20.19 -4.16 -13.17
CA ALA A 69 18.81 -4.24 -13.63
C ALA A 69 17.87 -4.56 -12.46
N HIS A 70 18.23 -5.48 -11.58
CA HIS A 70 17.44 -5.82 -10.40
C HIS A 70 17.39 -4.67 -9.37
N ARG A 71 18.45 -3.88 -9.24
CA ARG A 71 18.45 -2.64 -8.41
C ARG A 71 17.46 -1.62 -8.96
N GLN A 72 17.43 -1.43 -10.27
CA GLN A 72 16.45 -0.56 -10.93
C GLN A 72 15.02 -1.07 -10.75
N LEU A 73 14.78 -2.38 -10.89
CA LEU A 73 13.46 -2.97 -10.63
C LEU A 73 13.01 -2.73 -9.18
N PHE A 74 13.92 -2.88 -8.21
CA PHE A 74 13.63 -2.57 -6.81
C PHE A 74 13.22 -1.11 -6.64
N GLN A 75 14.03 -0.18 -7.17
CA GLN A 75 13.74 1.26 -7.13
C GLN A 75 12.38 1.57 -7.79
N HIS A 76 12.07 0.96 -8.94
CA HIS A 76 10.80 1.16 -9.62
C HIS A 76 9.62 0.63 -8.80
N ALA A 77 9.73 -0.55 -8.20
CA ALA A 77 8.69 -1.10 -7.34
C ALA A 77 8.46 -0.20 -6.10
N LEU A 78 9.55 0.24 -5.46
CA LEU A 78 9.50 1.12 -4.28
C LEU A 78 8.85 2.48 -4.60
N ASN A 79 9.05 3.02 -5.81
CA ASN A 79 8.46 4.28 -6.27
C ASN A 79 7.22 4.09 -7.14
N SER A 80 6.59 2.91 -7.10
CA SER A 80 5.34 2.69 -7.84
C SER A 80 4.26 3.67 -7.40
N SER A 81 3.42 4.08 -8.34
CA SER A 81 2.35 5.06 -8.09
C SER A 81 1.41 4.61 -6.98
N VAL A 82 1.13 3.31 -6.87
CA VAL A 82 0.29 2.76 -5.80
C VAL A 82 0.88 3.00 -4.40
N LEU A 83 2.21 2.90 -4.24
CA LEU A 83 2.87 3.18 -2.97
C LEU A 83 3.01 4.69 -2.71
N GLN A 84 3.26 5.49 -3.75
CA GLN A 84 3.30 6.95 -3.62
C GLN A 84 1.94 7.54 -3.21
N ASN A 85 0.84 6.97 -3.71
CA ASN A 85 -0.52 7.37 -3.36
C ASN A 85 -0.87 7.13 -1.88
N LEU A 86 -0.04 6.39 -1.13
CA LEU A 86 -0.18 6.26 0.32
C LEU A 86 0.12 7.57 1.07
N ASN A 87 0.74 8.55 0.41
CA ASN A 87 0.92 9.89 0.96
C ASN A 87 -0.36 10.74 0.84
N ALA A 88 -1.49 10.20 1.32
CA ALA A 88 -2.78 10.87 1.34
C ALA A 88 -3.22 11.22 2.76
N TRP A 89 -4.15 12.17 2.88
CA TRP A 89 -4.64 12.67 4.18
C TRP A 89 -5.41 11.59 4.97
N TYR A 90 -6.11 10.69 4.27
CA TYR A 90 -6.90 9.61 4.87
C TYR A 90 -6.07 8.38 5.24
N VAL A 91 -4.77 8.35 4.89
CA VAL A 91 -3.88 7.23 5.21
C VAL A 91 -3.23 7.44 6.59
N PRO A 92 -3.26 6.43 7.49
CA PRO A 92 -2.68 6.54 8.83
C PRO A 92 -1.20 6.91 8.81
N GLN A 93 -0.78 7.74 9.77
CA GLN A 93 0.60 8.20 9.87
C GLN A 93 1.60 7.04 10.00
N ALA A 94 1.22 5.94 10.65
CA ALA A 94 2.06 4.76 10.79
C ALA A 94 2.47 4.16 9.44
N VAL A 95 1.57 4.14 8.44
CA VAL A 95 1.87 3.64 7.09
C VAL A 95 2.86 4.58 6.39
N LYS A 96 2.60 5.88 6.42
CA LYS A 96 3.45 6.91 5.79
C LYS A 96 4.86 6.92 6.38
N THR A 97 4.98 6.89 7.71
CA THR A 97 6.29 6.85 8.38
C THR A 97 7.08 5.59 8.03
N ARG A 98 6.41 4.43 7.92
CA ARG A 98 7.08 3.18 7.52
C ARG A 98 7.55 3.23 6.08
N TYR A 99 6.72 3.73 5.17
CA TYR A 99 7.09 3.91 3.76
C TYR A 99 8.30 4.85 3.60
N ALA A 100 8.30 5.99 4.30
CA ALA A 100 9.43 6.92 4.28
C ALA A 100 10.73 6.28 4.81
N ARG A 101 10.65 5.45 5.86
CA ARG A 101 11.82 4.71 6.38
C ARG A 101 12.35 3.68 5.39
N LEU A 102 11.48 2.97 4.68
CA LEU A 102 11.91 2.05 3.62
C LEU A 102 12.67 2.79 2.53
N HIS A 103 12.19 3.96 2.13
CA HIS A 103 12.87 4.80 1.14
C HIS A 103 14.24 5.26 1.60
N ALA A 104 14.34 5.78 2.83
CA ALA A 104 15.62 6.19 3.41
C ALA A 104 16.62 5.03 3.52
N ASN A 105 16.18 3.87 4.00
CA ASN A 105 17.05 2.72 4.18
C ASN A 105 17.46 2.06 2.87
N TRP A 106 16.61 2.15 1.84
CA TRP A 106 16.99 1.73 0.51
C TRP A 106 18.20 2.51 -0.03
N LEU A 107 18.37 3.80 0.30
CA LEU A 107 19.53 4.56 -0.14
C LEU A 107 20.85 3.93 0.32
N GLU A 108 20.92 3.52 1.60
CA GLU A 108 22.09 2.83 2.15
C GLU A 108 22.26 1.44 1.52
N MET A 109 21.19 0.63 1.47
CA MET A 109 21.22 -0.69 0.84
C MET A 109 21.74 -0.61 -0.60
N ASN A 110 21.28 0.38 -1.36
CA ASN A 110 21.62 0.60 -2.74
C ASN A 110 23.06 1.07 -2.93
N SER A 111 23.59 1.90 -2.03
CA SER A 111 25.00 2.29 -2.00
C SER A 111 25.90 1.08 -1.74
N ARG A 112 25.55 0.26 -0.74
CA ARG A 112 26.33 -0.94 -0.37
C ARG A 112 26.37 -1.99 -1.48
N LEU A 113 25.27 -2.10 -2.23
CA LEU A 113 25.22 -2.92 -3.45
C LEU A 113 26.15 -2.38 -4.56
N GLN A 114 26.31 -1.06 -4.69
CA GLN A 114 27.25 -0.46 -5.66
C GLN A 114 28.71 -0.70 -5.26
N ASP A 115 29.00 -0.60 -3.97
CA ASP A 115 30.35 -0.78 -3.42
C ASP A 115 30.77 -2.25 -3.40
N GLY A 116 29.84 -3.17 -3.65
CA GLY A 116 30.09 -4.61 -3.60
C GLY A 116 30.24 -5.16 -2.18
N ASP A 117 29.75 -4.44 -1.17
CA ASP A 117 29.94 -4.73 0.25
C ASP A 117 29.03 -5.88 0.73
N ILE A 118 29.41 -7.10 0.35
CA ILE A 118 28.64 -8.31 0.64
C ILE A 118 28.53 -8.60 2.14
N ALA A 119 29.58 -8.32 2.90
CA ALA A 119 29.60 -8.59 4.34
C ALA A 119 28.58 -7.70 5.07
N TRP A 120 28.55 -6.40 4.72
CA TRP A 120 27.55 -5.50 5.24
C TRP A 120 26.15 -5.91 4.80
N TYR A 121 25.96 -6.25 3.52
CA TYR A 121 24.64 -6.60 3.00
C TYR A 121 24.07 -7.84 3.70
N GLN A 122 24.86 -8.90 3.86
CA GLN A 122 24.46 -10.12 4.56
C GLN A 122 24.12 -9.88 6.04
N THR A 123 24.80 -8.93 6.68
CA THR A 123 24.54 -8.60 8.10
C THR A 123 23.25 -7.78 8.27
N ASN A 124 22.90 -6.94 7.29
CA ASN A 124 21.81 -5.97 7.42
C ASN A 124 20.51 -6.36 6.70
N ILE A 125 20.56 -7.32 5.76
CA ILE A 125 19.42 -7.68 4.92
C ILE A 125 18.19 -8.11 5.72
N ASN A 126 18.35 -8.89 6.80
CA ASN A 126 17.23 -9.35 7.61
C ASN A 126 16.50 -8.18 8.28
N ASN A 127 17.25 -7.22 8.86
CA ASN A 127 16.65 -6.02 9.44
C ASN A 127 15.88 -5.21 8.39
N TYR A 128 16.46 -5.04 7.20
CA TYR A 128 15.79 -4.32 6.13
C TYR A 128 14.49 -5.01 5.70
N VAL A 129 14.50 -6.34 5.57
CA VAL A 129 13.30 -7.14 5.25
C VAL A 129 12.26 -7.06 6.36
N ASP A 130 12.65 -7.10 7.64
CA ASP A 130 11.74 -6.93 8.77
C ASP A 130 10.99 -5.59 8.73
N GLN A 131 11.64 -4.53 8.26
CA GLN A 131 10.98 -3.24 8.08
C GLN A 131 9.97 -3.27 6.93
N ILE A 132 10.25 -4.01 5.86
CA ILE A 132 9.29 -4.25 4.77
C ILE A 132 8.11 -5.06 5.32
N ASP A 133 8.36 -6.07 6.16
CA ASP A 133 7.32 -6.85 6.83
C ASP A 133 6.39 -5.99 7.66
N LEU A 134 6.95 -5.12 8.49
CA LEU A 134 6.15 -4.20 9.31
C LEU A 134 5.37 -3.18 8.46
N PHE A 135 5.91 -2.77 7.31
CA PHE A 135 5.18 -1.92 6.37
C PHE A 135 4.00 -2.66 5.73
N VAL A 136 4.22 -3.88 5.24
CA VAL A 136 3.16 -4.72 4.67
C VAL A 136 2.08 -5.02 5.71
N LEU A 137 2.46 -5.31 6.95
CA LEU A 137 1.51 -5.51 8.05
C LEU A 137 0.66 -4.25 8.30
N ALA A 138 1.28 -3.07 8.26
CA ALA A 138 0.55 -1.81 8.40
C ALA A 138 -0.48 -1.60 7.26
N LEU A 139 -0.13 -1.98 6.02
CA LEU A 139 -1.08 -1.97 4.89
C LEU A 139 -2.23 -2.97 5.08
N GLN A 140 -1.93 -4.17 5.60
CA GLN A 140 -2.95 -5.17 5.90
C GLN A 140 -3.93 -4.70 6.98
N HIS A 141 -3.45 -3.95 7.99
CA HIS A 141 -4.32 -3.35 8.99
C HIS A 141 -5.14 -2.18 8.43
N LEU A 142 -4.56 -1.33 7.58
CA LEU A 142 -5.29 -0.25 6.90
C LEU A 142 -6.49 -0.80 6.13
N ARG A 143 -6.32 -1.93 5.42
CA ARG A 143 -7.41 -2.59 4.69
C ARG A 143 -8.56 -3.08 5.59
N ARG A 144 -8.28 -3.39 6.85
CA ARG A 144 -9.26 -3.97 7.80
C ARG A 144 -9.96 -2.93 8.66
N ALA A 145 -9.50 -1.68 8.66
CA ALA A 145 -10.04 -0.57 9.43
C ALA A 145 -11.06 0.21 8.60
#